data_AF-A0AA37PG52-F1
#
_entry.id   AF-A0AA37PG52-F1
#
_cell.length_a   1.000
_cell.length_b   1.000
_cell.length_c   1.000
_cell.angle_alpha   90.00
_cell.angle_beta   90.00
_cell.angle_gamma   90.00
#
_symmetry.space_group_name_H-M   'P 1'
#
loop_
_entity.id
_entity.type
_entity.pdbx_description
1 polymer ?
#
loop_
_entity_poly.entity_id
_entity_poly.type
_entity_poly.pdbx_seq_one_letter_code
_entity_poly.pdbx_strand_id
1 'polypeptide(L)'
;MKLFAGLSVLIHLLLPATCFAAKSFSASNLYYAAGLNAQQQIFLFEGLQSAGVKVLRVWLDGQSGSEKGTTFEAFNGLQGDGPEDWDDTVLNRLDNFMARAHGYGIKLLISIHSYNALELNRDFYGKWYGTGDFYTKNDAIGYFKARIAHVLAHVNPNNGKTWAQSSEYIFAFEAQNEAMHPQVLIVFTTDCVQFDTTNNFLPLRETYRL
;
A
#
# COMPACT_ATOMS: atom_id res chain seq x y z
N MET A 1 -67.98 32.33 -26.19
CA MET A 1 -67.55 30.91 -26.11
C MET A 1 -66.09 30.86 -26.56
N LYS A 2 -65.12 30.93 -25.65
CA LYS A 2 -64.31 29.80 -25.16
C LYS A 2 -63.94 28.79 -26.26
N LEU A 3 -62.66 28.76 -26.65
CA LEU A 3 -61.89 27.52 -26.73
C LEU A 3 -60.40 27.86 -26.64
N PHE A 4 -59.82 27.31 -25.58
CA PHE A 4 -58.43 27.38 -25.17
C PHE A 4 -57.61 26.28 -25.86
N ALA A 5 -56.28 26.48 -25.78
CA ALA A 5 -55.24 25.48 -25.55
C ALA A 5 -54.62 24.77 -26.76
N GLY A 6 -53.29 24.82 -26.77
CA GLY A 6 -52.45 23.92 -27.57
C GLY A 6 -50.99 24.35 -27.71
N LEU A 7 -50.40 25.07 -26.75
CA LEU A 7 -48.96 25.34 -26.77
C LEU A 7 -48.22 24.07 -26.31
N SER A 8 -47.76 23.27 -27.26
CA SER A 8 -46.97 22.06 -26.98
C SER A 8 -45.54 22.46 -26.61
N VAL A 9 -45.32 22.81 -25.35
CA VAL A 9 -43.99 23.03 -24.78
C VAL A 9 -43.38 21.66 -24.48
N LEU A 10 -42.57 21.16 -25.41
CA LEU A 10 -41.81 19.94 -25.26
C LEU A 10 -40.49 20.27 -24.53
N ILE A 11 -40.55 20.41 -23.20
CA ILE A 11 -39.35 20.46 -22.36
C ILE A 11 -38.71 19.07 -22.40
N HIS A 12 -37.65 18.93 -23.19
CA HIS A 12 -36.75 17.79 -23.08
C HIS A 12 -35.99 17.91 -21.76
N LEU A 13 -36.41 17.13 -20.77
CA LEU A 13 -35.61 16.84 -19.58
C LEU A 13 -34.40 16.00 -20.03
N LEU A 14 -33.33 16.66 -20.48
CA LEU A 14 -32.01 16.04 -20.56
C LEU A 14 -31.48 15.92 -19.13
N LEU A 15 -31.89 14.86 -18.43
CA LEU A 15 -31.16 14.40 -17.26
C LEU A 15 -29.79 13.92 -17.76
N PRO A 16 -28.66 14.59 -17.43
CA PRO A 16 -27.38 13.97 -17.66
C PRO A 16 -27.36 12.71 -16.78
N ALA A 17 -27.40 11.54 -17.39
CA ALA A 17 -27.00 10.32 -16.72
C ALA A 17 -25.53 10.54 -16.33
N THR A 18 -25.28 10.94 -15.09
CA THR A 18 -23.95 10.97 -14.50
C THR A 18 -23.52 9.51 -14.38
N CYS A 19 -22.95 8.97 -15.46
CA CYS A 19 -22.21 7.74 -15.38
C CYS A 19 -21.00 8.03 -14.50
N PHE A 20 -21.02 7.57 -13.26
CA PHE A 20 -19.80 7.51 -12.46
C PHE A 20 -18.88 6.53 -13.19
N ALA A 21 -17.96 7.06 -13.99
CA ALA A 21 -16.87 6.27 -14.51
C ALA A 21 -16.09 5.74 -13.29
N ALA A 22 -15.99 4.41 -13.17
CA ALA A 22 -15.10 3.82 -12.20
C ALA A 22 -13.70 4.42 -12.44
N LYS A 23 -13.09 4.96 -11.38
CA LYS A 23 -11.73 5.50 -11.47
C LYS A 23 -10.75 4.33 -11.60
N SER A 24 -10.54 3.88 -12.83
CA SER A 24 -9.53 2.89 -13.15
C SER A 24 -8.15 3.57 -13.21
N PHE A 25 -7.12 2.85 -12.77
CA PHE A 25 -5.74 3.29 -12.85
C PHE A 25 -4.81 2.15 -13.21
N SER A 26 -3.65 2.50 -13.78
CA SER A 26 -2.55 1.57 -13.97
C SER A 26 -1.66 1.55 -12.73
N ALA A 27 -1.19 0.37 -12.34
CA ALA A 27 -0.31 0.16 -11.20
C ALA A 27 0.89 -0.72 -11.59
N SER A 28 1.98 -0.62 -10.85
CA SER A 28 3.17 -1.46 -11.00
C SER A 28 3.69 -1.91 -9.62
N ASN A 29 4.77 -2.68 -9.61
CA ASN A 29 5.35 -3.33 -8.43
C ASN A 29 6.88 -3.19 -8.43
N LEU A 30 7.48 -2.86 -7.28
CA LEU A 30 8.93 -2.90 -7.09
C LEU A 30 9.34 -3.23 -5.65
N TYR A 31 9.79 -4.47 -5.41
CA TYR A 31 10.09 -5.00 -4.07
C TYR A 31 11.44 -4.55 -3.47
N TYR A 32 12.30 -3.94 -4.28
CA TYR A 32 13.58 -3.38 -3.85
C TYR A 32 13.62 -1.84 -3.92
N ALA A 33 12.45 -1.18 -3.94
CA ALA A 33 12.32 0.27 -4.07
C ALA A 33 13.15 1.05 -3.04
N ALA A 34 13.19 0.58 -1.79
CA ALA A 34 13.95 1.21 -0.71
C ALA A 34 15.48 1.17 -0.92
N GLY A 35 15.99 0.30 -1.80
CA GLY A 35 17.41 0.26 -2.12
C GLY A 35 17.86 1.27 -3.18
N LEU A 36 16.91 1.81 -3.96
CA LEU A 36 17.25 2.63 -5.12
C LEU A 36 17.87 3.97 -4.70
N ASN A 37 18.97 4.34 -5.37
CA ASN A 37 19.55 5.67 -5.23
C ASN A 37 18.72 6.75 -5.97
N ALA A 38 19.07 8.02 -5.79
CA ALA A 38 18.29 9.13 -6.33
C ALA A 38 18.12 9.09 -7.86
N GLN A 39 19.18 8.76 -8.60
CA GLN A 39 19.15 8.69 -10.06
C GLN A 39 18.25 7.54 -10.54
N GLN A 40 18.33 6.38 -9.89
CA GLN A 40 17.47 5.23 -10.20
C GLN A 40 15.99 5.54 -9.93
N GLN A 41 15.71 6.24 -8.83
CA GLN A 41 14.36 6.67 -8.52
C GLN A 41 13.80 7.64 -9.56
N ILE A 42 14.61 8.61 -10.01
CA ILE A 42 14.20 9.55 -11.06
C ILE A 42 13.87 8.79 -12.35
N PHE A 43 14.77 7.93 -12.82
CA PHE A 43 14.55 7.13 -14.02
C PHE A 43 13.29 6.27 -13.92
N LEU A 44 13.08 5.61 -12.77
CA LEU A 44 11.87 4.85 -12.50
C LEU A 44 10.61 5.72 -12.59
N PHE A 45 10.59 6.87 -11.91
CA PHE A 45 9.38 7.69 -11.84
C PHE A 45 9.06 8.40 -13.15
N GLU A 46 10.05 8.81 -13.94
CA GLU A 46 9.84 9.29 -15.31
C GLU A 46 9.22 8.21 -16.19
N GLY A 47 9.73 6.98 -16.11
CA GLY A 47 9.19 5.83 -16.83
C GLY A 47 7.75 5.52 -16.43
N LEU A 48 7.46 5.44 -15.13
CA LEU A 48 6.11 5.17 -14.62
C LEU A 48 5.12 6.30 -14.98
N GLN A 49 5.55 7.56 -14.86
CA GLN A 49 4.73 8.71 -15.22
C GLN A 49 4.39 8.72 -16.71
N SER A 50 5.38 8.49 -17.58
CA SER A 50 5.16 8.43 -19.04
C SER A 50 4.24 7.27 -19.45
N ALA A 51 4.26 6.16 -18.70
CA ALA A 51 3.36 5.02 -18.88
C ALA A 51 1.97 5.24 -18.24
N GLY A 52 1.71 6.38 -17.58
CA GLY A 52 0.43 6.68 -16.94
C GLY A 52 0.14 5.89 -15.67
N VAL A 53 1.16 5.30 -15.04
CA VAL A 53 1.03 4.59 -13.75
C VAL A 53 0.71 5.59 -12.64
N LYS A 54 -0.22 5.22 -11.75
CA LYS A 54 -0.66 6.04 -10.61
C LYS A 54 -0.29 5.46 -9.26
N VAL A 55 -0.09 4.15 -9.19
CA VAL A 55 0.24 3.45 -7.95
C VAL A 55 1.44 2.54 -8.15
N LEU A 56 2.42 2.64 -7.27
CA LEU A 56 3.55 1.71 -7.20
C LEU A 56 3.46 0.91 -5.90
N ARG A 57 3.31 -0.40 -6.03
CA ARG A 57 3.35 -1.32 -4.91
C ARG A 57 4.79 -1.58 -4.47
N VAL A 58 5.07 -1.47 -3.17
CA VAL A 58 6.39 -1.59 -2.54
C VAL A 58 6.33 -2.49 -1.29
N TRP A 59 7.49 -2.96 -0.80
CA TRP A 59 7.59 -3.93 0.29
C TRP A 59 8.47 -3.39 1.43
N LEU A 60 8.24 -3.91 2.64
CA LEU A 60 9.08 -3.69 3.82
C LEU A 60 10.08 -4.82 4.09
N ASP A 61 10.27 -5.74 3.13
CA ASP A 61 11.21 -6.86 3.22
C ASP A 61 12.64 -6.43 2.86
N GLY A 62 13.63 -7.08 3.49
CA GLY A 62 15.04 -6.82 3.21
C GLY A 62 15.55 -7.42 1.90
N GLN A 63 16.52 -6.76 1.27
CA GLN A 63 17.06 -7.11 -0.04
C GLN A 63 18.60 -7.06 -0.07
N SER A 64 19.22 -7.98 -0.83
CA SER A 64 20.65 -8.27 -0.77
C SER A 64 21.56 -7.39 -1.66
N GLY A 65 21.00 -6.33 -2.29
CA GLY A 65 21.78 -5.31 -3.02
C GLY A 65 21.86 -5.50 -4.54
N SER A 66 21.31 -6.58 -5.10
CA SER A 66 21.13 -6.72 -6.54
C SER A 66 19.93 -7.59 -6.88
N GLU A 67 19.04 -7.10 -7.73
CA GLU A 67 17.85 -7.81 -8.18
C GLU A 67 17.57 -7.51 -9.64
N LYS A 68 17.29 -8.55 -10.43
CA LYS A 68 16.86 -8.41 -11.84
C LYS A 68 17.78 -7.50 -12.69
N GLY A 69 19.08 -7.55 -12.45
CA GLY A 69 20.07 -6.72 -13.16
C GLY A 69 20.19 -5.28 -12.65
N THR A 70 19.47 -4.90 -11.60
CA THR A 70 19.61 -3.61 -10.91
C THR A 70 20.45 -3.78 -9.65
N THR A 71 21.57 -3.06 -9.56
CA THR A 71 22.36 -2.96 -8.31
C THR A 71 21.84 -1.80 -7.48
N PHE A 72 21.71 -1.99 -6.17
CA PHE A 72 21.17 -0.99 -5.25
C PHE A 72 21.76 -1.17 -3.84
N GLU A 73 21.49 -0.24 -2.93
CA GLU A 73 22.00 -0.33 -1.56
C GLU A 73 21.22 -1.38 -0.78
N ALA A 74 21.90 -2.43 -0.28
CA ALA A 74 21.27 -3.45 0.54
C ALA A 74 20.61 -2.87 1.81
N PHE A 75 19.60 -3.56 2.31
CA PHE A 75 18.89 -3.20 3.54
C PHE A 75 18.22 -4.42 4.16
N ASN A 76 18.06 -4.38 5.48
CA ASN A 76 17.31 -5.40 6.21
C ASN A 76 15.81 -5.20 6.08
N GLY A 77 15.03 -6.23 6.43
CA GLY A 77 13.59 -6.07 6.59
C GLY A 77 13.25 -5.29 7.87
N LEU A 78 12.01 -4.84 7.97
CA LEU A 78 11.53 -4.02 9.09
C LEU A 78 11.75 -4.65 10.49
N GLN A 79 11.73 -5.97 10.58
CA GLN A 79 11.77 -6.67 11.86
C GLN A 79 12.77 -7.83 11.79
N GLY A 80 13.68 -7.88 12.75
CA GLY A 80 14.70 -8.92 12.88
C GLY A 80 14.17 -10.18 13.56
N ASP A 81 14.91 -10.67 14.56
CA ASP A 81 14.71 -12.02 15.12
C ASP A 81 13.82 -12.05 16.36
N GLY A 82 13.45 -10.87 16.88
CA GLY A 82 12.56 -10.70 18.02
C GLY A 82 11.35 -9.82 17.70
N PRO A 83 10.29 -9.87 18.54
CA PRO A 83 9.06 -9.11 18.30
C PRO A 83 9.24 -7.59 18.42
N GLU A 84 10.30 -7.12 19.07
CA GLU A 84 10.63 -5.68 19.23
C GLU A 84 11.94 -5.28 18.53
N ASP A 85 12.49 -6.17 17.70
CA ASP A 85 13.75 -5.95 16.99
C ASP A 85 13.50 -5.17 15.69
N TRP A 86 13.17 -3.89 15.84
CA TRP A 86 12.82 -3.00 14.73
C TRP A 86 14.05 -2.45 14.01
N ASP A 87 14.06 -2.55 12.68
CA ASP A 87 14.99 -1.85 11.79
C ASP A 87 14.22 -0.93 10.84
N ASP A 88 14.07 0.34 11.26
CA ASP A 88 13.32 1.35 10.52
C ASP A 88 14.05 1.86 9.27
N THR A 89 15.21 1.30 8.90
CA THR A 89 15.95 1.69 7.70
C THR A 89 15.05 1.65 6.46
N VAL A 90 14.22 0.62 6.32
CA VAL A 90 13.29 0.51 5.17
C VAL A 90 12.21 1.60 5.18
N LEU A 91 11.68 1.97 6.35
CA LEU A 91 10.69 3.06 6.49
C LEU A 91 11.33 4.41 6.12
N ASN A 92 12.49 4.69 6.70
CA ASN A 92 13.25 5.92 6.47
C ASN A 92 13.64 6.11 4.99
N ARG A 93 14.02 5.02 4.30
CA ARG A 93 14.33 5.08 2.87
C ARG A 93 13.07 5.29 2.03
N LEU A 94 11.95 4.68 2.43
CA LEU A 94 10.66 4.87 1.74
C LEU A 94 10.07 6.28 1.95
N ASP A 95 10.38 6.98 3.04
CA ASP A 95 9.94 8.38 3.26
C ASP A 95 10.33 9.31 2.11
N ASN A 96 11.61 9.27 1.73
CA ASN A 96 12.14 10.09 0.63
C ASN A 96 11.66 9.57 -0.72
N PHE A 97 11.54 8.24 -0.87
CA PHE A 97 11.04 7.60 -2.08
C PHE A 97 9.60 8.04 -2.38
N MET A 98 8.71 7.99 -1.38
CA MET A 98 7.29 8.35 -1.53
C MET A 98 7.09 9.85 -1.76
N ALA A 99 7.88 10.69 -1.09
CA ALA A 99 7.86 12.14 -1.31
C ALA A 99 8.27 12.49 -2.75
N ARG A 100 9.28 11.79 -3.30
CA ARG A 100 9.68 11.95 -4.70
C ARG A 100 8.63 11.42 -5.65
N ALA A 101 8.10 10.21 -5.43
CA ALA A 101 7.04 9.60 -6.25
C ALA A 101 5.81 10.52 -6.38
N HIS A 102 5.43 11.18 -5.29
CA HIS A 102 4.33 12.14 -5.26
C HIS A 102 4.55 13.31 -6.23
N GLY A 103 5.79 13.79 -6.38
CA GLY A 103 6.15 14.81 -7.38
C GLY A 103 5.90 14.38 -8.83
N TYR A 104 5.82 13.08 -9.10
CA TYR A 104 5.48 12.50 -10.41
C TYR A 104 4.00 12.09 -10.52
N GLY A 105 3.19 12.35 -9.49
CA GLY A 105 1.77 11.95 -9.46
C GLY A 105 1.57 10.46 -9.19
N ILE A 106 2.50 9.81 -8.48
CA ILE A 106 2.47 8.39 -8.12
C ILE A 106 2.34 8.27 -6.60
N LYS A 107 1.44 7.41 -6.14
CA LYS A 107 1.29 7.03 -4.73
C LYS A 107 1.78 5.61 -4.47
N LEU A 108 2.11 5.28 -3.22
CA LEU A 108 2.56 3.94 -2.85
C LEU A 108 1.43 3.06 -2.31
N LEU A 109 1.44 1.79 -2.69
CA LEU A 109 0.75 0.72 -1.96
C LEU A 109 1.81 -0.08 -1.21
N ILE A 110 1.72 -0.18 0.11
CA ILE A 110 2.82 -0.71 0.93
C ILE A 110 2.44 -2.08 1.52
N SER A 111 3.23 -3.10 1.20
CA SER A 111 3.19 -4.42 1.83
C SER A 111 3.90 -4.41 3.17
N ILE A 112 3.13 -4.54 4.26
CA ILE A 112 3.67 -4.50 5.63
C ILE A 112 4.55 -5.74 5.92
N HIS A 113 4.21 -6.88 5.31
CA HIS A 113 4.89 -8.16 5.46
C HIS A 113 4.78 -8.98 4.16
N SER A 114 5.44 -10.14 4.05
CA SER A 114 5.31 -11.03 2.89
C SER A 114 5.24 -12.50 3.28
N TYR A 115 4.56 -13.29 2.45
CA TYR A 115 4.60 -14.74 2.57
C TYR A 115 6.00 -15.30 2.33
N ASN A 116 6.78 -14.70 1.44
CA ASN A 116 8.15 -15.14 1.16
C ASN A 116 9.09 -15.00 2.37
N ALA A 117 8.95 -13.91 3.16
CA ALA A 117 9.70 -13.76 4.41
C ALA A 117 9.30 -14.85 5.42
N LEU A 118 7.99 -15.10 5.53
CA LEU A 118 7.39 -16.10 6.40
C LEU A 118 7.82 -17.53 6.04
N GLU A 119 7.71 -17.93 4.78
CA GLU A 119 8.01 -19.29 4.29
C GLU A 119 9.51 -19.60 4.38
N LEU A 120 10.36 -18.63 4.08
CA LEU A 120 11.82 -18.81 4.08
C LEU A 120 12.45 -18.65 5.47
N ASN A 121 11.66 -18.45 6.53
CA ASN A 121 12.13 -18.18 7.89
C ASN A 121 13.12 -17.01 7.97
N ARG A 122 12.87 -15.95 7.18
CA ARG A 122 13.75 -14.78 7.08
C ARG A 122 13.44 -13.71 8.12
N ASP A 123 12.37 -13.87 8.88
CA ASP A 123 11.96 -12.95 9.93
C ASP A 123 11.48 -13.68 11.20
N PHE A 124 11.19 -12.91 12.24
CA PHE A 124 10.63 -13.39 13.49
C PHE A 124 9.42 -14.33 13.29
N TYR A 125 8.47 -13.97 12.43
CA TYR A 125 7.26 -14.78 12.26
C TYR A 125 7.55 -16.15 11.67
N GLY A 126 8.35 -16.21 10.59
CA GLY A 126 8.75 -17.48 9.98
C GLY A 126 9.49 -18.37 10.96
N LYS A 127 10.48 -17.81 11.67
CA LYS A 127 11.31 -18.55 12.62
C LYS A 127 10.54 -19.18 13.78
N TRP A 128 9.57 -18.46 14.34
CA TRP A 128 8.90 -18.88 15.58
C TRP A 128 7.52 -19.51 15.37
N TYR A 129 6.83 -19.17 14.28
CA TYR A 129 5.46 -19.62 14.02
C TYR A 129 5.31 -20.32 12.65
N GLY A 130 6.17 -20.01 11.68
CA GLY A 130 6.05 -20.54 10.32
C GLY A 130 4.72 -20.24 9.65
N THR A 131 4.45 -20.86 8.51
CA THR A 131 3.28 -20.56 7.66
C THR A 131 1.94 -21.05 8.22
N GLY A 132 1.93 -21.81 9.33
CA GLY A 132 0.72 -22.31 9.98
C GLY A 132 0.34 -21.50 11.22
N ASP A 133 1.21 -21.49 12.23
CA ASP A 133 0.91 -20.86 13.51
C ASP A 133 0.84 -19.32 13.40
N PHE A 134 1.46 -18.71 12.38
CA PHE A 134 1.37 -17.27 12.13
C PHE A 134 -0.08 -16.78 12.02
N TYR A 135 -0.95 -17.55 11.36
CA TYR A 135 -2.34 -17.18 11.13
C TYR A 135 -3.28 -17.54 12.30
N THR A 136 -2.83 -18.37 13.24
CA THR A 136 -3.73 -19.01 14.22
C THR A 136 -3.35 -18.76 15.68
N LYS A 137 -2.08 -18.50 15.99
CA LYS A 137 -1.64 -18.23 17.37
C LYS A 137 -1.94 -16.78 17.75
N ASN A 138 -2.58 -16.61 18.90
CA ASN A 138 -2.89 -15.28 19.45
C ASN A 138 -1.63 -14.41 19.62
N ASP A 139 -0.50 -15.01 20.02
CA ASP A 139 0.76 -14.28 20.18
C ASP A 139 1.27 -13.76 18.83
N ALA A 140 1.30 -14.59 17.79
CA ALA A 140 1.69 -14.17 16.43
C ALA A 140 0.79 -13.05 15.90
N ILE A 141 -0.53 -13.18 16.09
CA ILE A 141 -1.51 -12.14 15.72
C ILE A 141 -1.27 -10.86 16.52
N GLY A 142 -0.95 -10.96 17.81
CA GLY A 142 -0.63 -9.83 18.67
C GLY A 142 0.62 -9.08 18.20
N TYR A 143 1.70 -9.80 17.92
CA TYR A 143 2.93 -9.22 17.37
C TYR A 143 2.72 -8.59 15.99
N PHE A 144 1.92 -9.23 15.14
CA PHE A 144 1.61 -8.68 13.83
C PHE A 144 0.81 -7.38 13.91
N LYS A 145 -0.13 -7.28 14.87
CA LYS A 145 -0.81 -6.01 15.17
C LYS A 145 0.16 -4.93 15.65
N ALA A 146 1.15 -5.30 16.48
CA ALA A 146 2.20 -4.37 16.91
C ALA A 146 3.03 -3.87 15.72
N ARG A 147 3.40 -4.75 14.78
CA ARG A 147 4.06 -4.37 13.52
C ARG A 147 3.24 -3.39 12.70
N ILE A 148 1.94 -3.64 12.52
CA ILE A 148 1.05 -2.72 11.81
C ILE A 148 1.02 -1.36 12.52
N ALA A 149 0.85 -1.34 13.84
CA ALA A 149 0.83 -0.11 14.63
C ALA A 149 2.15 0.68 14.50
N HIS A 150 3.30 -0.02 14.52
CA HIS A 150 4.63 0.56 14.33
C HIS A 150 4.75 1.26 12.97
N VAL A 151 4.39 0.57 11.87
CA VAL A 151 4.40 1.14 10.52
C VAL A 151 3.49 2.35 10.40
N LEU A 152 2.27 2.27 10.93
CA LEU A 152 1.28 3.34 10.82
C LEU A 152 1.64 4.58 11.66
N ALA A 153 2.35 4.39 12.77
CA ALA A 153 2.81 5.46 13.66
C ALA A 153 4.10 6.14 13.17
N HIS A 154 4.86 5.52 12.26
CA HIS A 154 6.09 6.09 11.69
C HIS A 154 5.83 7.48 11.10
N VAL A 155 6.65 8.46 11.45
CA VAL A 155 6.48 9.86 11.01
C VAL A 155 7.38 10.12 9.82
N ASN A 156 6.79 10.53 8.69
CA ASN A 156 7.57 10.91 7.53
C ASN A 156 8.14 12.34 7.73
N PRO A 157 9.48 12.52 7.75
CA PRO A 157 10.09 13.82 7.98
C PRO A 157 9.81 14.84 6.87
N ASN A 158 9.38 14.41 5.68
CA ASN A 158 9.09 15.30 4.54
C ASN A 158 7.76 16.05 4.69
N ASN A 159 6.83 15.60 5.54
CA ASN A 159 5.55 16.26 5.79
C ASN A 159 5.16 16.36 7.27
N GLY A 160 5.93 15.75 8.17
CA GLY A 160 5.68 15.75 9.62
C GLY A 160 4.45 14.95 10.05
N LYS A 161 3.85 14.16 9.14
CA LYS A 161 2.67 13.34 9.43
C LYS A 161 3.07 11.89 9.66
N THR A 162 2.26 11.17 10.43
CA THR A 162 2.39 9.72 10.47
C THR A 162 2.06 9.12 9.09
N TRP A 163 2.55 7.92 8.82
CA TRP A 163 2.22 7.17 7.62
C TRP A 163 0.72 6.94 7.49
N ALA A 164 0.01 6.70 8.59
CA ALA A 164 -1.45 6.63 8.61
C ALA A 164 -2.15 7.91 8.12
N GLN A 165 -1.53 9.07 8.31
CA GLN A 165 -2.07 10.39 7.94
C GLN A 165 -1.56 10.89 6.57
N SER A 166 -0.67 10.16 5.92
CA SER A 166 0.06 10.59 4.71
C SER A 166 -0.63 10.15 3.41
N SER A 167 -1.96 10.38 3.31
CA SER A 167 -2.76 10.00 2.12
C SER A 167 -2.34 10.69 0.82
N GLU A 168 -1.54 11.77 0.91
CA GLU A 168 -0.87 12.38 -0.24
C GLU A 168 0.16 11.45 -0.88
N TYR A 169 0.88 10.66 -0.09
CA TYR A 169 1.98 9.80 -0.53
C TYR A 169 1.54 8.33 -0.65
N ILE A 170 0.62 7.90 0.21
CA ILE A 170 0.24 6.51 0.37
C ILE A 170 -1.19 6.32 -0.13
N PHE A 171 -1.35 5.40 -1.08
CA PHE A 171 -2.62 4.97 -1.62
C PHE A 171 -3.31 4.00 -0.66
N ALA A 172 -2.60 2.97 -0.21
CA ALA A 172 -3.12 1.97 0.72
C ALA A 172 -1.98 1.19 1.41
N PHE A 173 -2.36 0.43 2.44
CA PHE A 173 -1.54 -0.62 3.02
C PHE A 173 -2.18 -1.98 2.72
N GLU A 174 -1.36 -2.99 2.47
CA GLU A 174 -1.77 -4.39 2.50
C GLU A 174 -1.07 -5.09 3.65
N ALA A 175 -1.77 -6.02 4.29
CA ALA A 175 -1.22 -6.75 5.42
C ALA A 175 -0.02 -7.61 4.99
N GLN A 176 -0.16 -8.35 3.90
CA GLN A 176 0.85 -9.30 3.48
C GLN A 176 0.86 -9.49 1.96
N ASN A 177 2.04 -9.49 1.36
CA ASN A 177 2.21 -9.97 -0.01
C ASN A 177 1.91 -11.46 -0.11
N GLU A 178 0.96 -11.81 -0.99
CA GLU A 178 0.60 -13.18 -1.35
C GLU A 178 0.27 -14.05 -0.12
N ALA A 179 -0.64 -13.60 0.74
CA ALA A 179 -1.06 -14.39 1.89
C ALA A 179 -1.57 -15.78 1.44
N MET A 180 -0.90 -16.86 1.87
CA MET A 180 -1.31 -18.24 1.60
C MET A 180 -1.62 -18.95 2.90
N HIS A 181 -2.88 -19.33 3.11
CA HIS A 181 -3.28 -20.20 4.21
C HIS A 181 -3.68 -21.58 3.66
N PRO A 182 -2.99 -22.67 4.03
CA PRO A 182 -3.29 -24.02 3.52
C PRO A 182 -4.57 -24.65 4.11
N GLN A 183 -5.41 -23.89 4.84
CA GLN A 183 -6.62 -24.40 5.49
C GLN A 183 -7.81 -23.49 5.18
N VAL A 184 -8.95 -24.12 4.89
CA VAL A 184 -10.17 -23.51 4.39
C VAL A 184 -10.68 -22.40 5.32
N LEU A 185 -10.73 -21.17 4.78
CA LEU A 185 -11.53 -20.03 5.21
C LEU A 185 -11.39 -19.58 6.67
N ILE A 186 -10.20 -19.07 7.02
CA ILE A 186 -10.08 -17.83 7.81
C ILE A 186 -9.00 -16.98 7.12
N VAL A 187 -9.33 -16.51 5.91
CA VAL A 187 -8.60 -15.39 5.30
C VAL A 187 -8.99 -14.19 6.15
N PHE A 188 -8.02 -13.52 6.75
CA PHE A 188 -8.28 -12.21 7.37
C PHE A 188 -9.07 -11.39 6.35
N THR A 189 -10.17 -10.75 6.74
CA THR A 189 -11.01 -9.92 5.86
C THR A 189 -10.29 -8.61 5.42
N THR A 190 -8.98 -8.66 5.16
CA THR A 190 -8.04 -7.54 5.23
C THR A 190 -6.97 -7.56 4.14
N ASP A 191 -7.26 -8.14 2.96
CA ASP A 191 -6.27 -8.16 1.86
C ASP A 191 -5.99 -6.75 1.30
N CYS A 192 -6.89 -5.78 1.54
CA CYS A 192 -6.62 -4.35 1.38
C CYS A 192 -7.33 -3.59 2.51
N VAL A 193 -6.59 -2.86 3.34
CA VAL A 193 -7.17 -2.11 4.47
C VAL A 193 -6.73 -0.66 4.40
N GLN A 194 -7.70 0.24 4.47
CA GLN A 194 -7.42 1.60 4.88
C GLN A 194 -7.53 1.65 6.41
N PHE A 195 -6.48 2.09 7.09
CA PHE A 195 -6.51 2.29 8.54
C PHE A 195 -7.02 3.70 8.83
N ASP A 196 -8.01 3.84 9.71
CA ASP A 196 -8.39 5.15 10.22
C ASP A 196 -7.38 5.65 11.27
N THR A 197 -7.57 6.90 11.73
CA THR A 197 -6.75 7.52 12.78
C THR A 197 -6.83 6.81 14.13
N THR A 198 -7.61 5.74 14.25
CA THR A 198 -7.76 4.89 15.44
C THR A 198 -7.29 3.45 15.21
N ASN A 199 -6.58 3.16 14.11
CA ASN A 199 -6.09 1.83 13.73
C ASN A 199 -7.21 0.79 13.51
N ASN A 200 -8.44 1.23 13.24
CA ASN A 200 -9.53 0.31 12.89
C ASN A 200 -9.50 -0.01 11.39
N PHE A 201 -9.86 -1.26 11.07
CA PHE A 201 -10.00 -1.75 9.70
C PHE A 201 -11.18 -1.03 9.03
N LEU A 202 -10.91 -0.16 8.05
CA LEU A 202 -11.97 0.39 7.20
C LEU A 202 -11.99 -0.31 5.83
N PRO A 203 -13.19 -0.62 5.29
CA PRO A 203 -13.32 -0.97 3.88
C PRO A 203 -12.90 0.23 3.01
N LEU A 204 -12.24 -0.05 1.88
CA LEU A 204 -11.84 0.95 0.88
C LEU A 204 -13.04 1.84 0.51
N ARG A 205 -13.02 3.12 0.92
CA ARG A 205 -14.04 4.09 0.48
C ARG A 205 -13.72 4.59 -0.92
N GLU A 206 -14.70 4.52 -1.82
CA GLU A 206 -14.62 4.86 -3.26
C GLU A 206 -14.23 6.30 -3.63
N THR A 207 -13.99 7.18 -2.66
CA THR A 207 -13.73 8.61 -2.93
C THR A 207 -12.25 8.95 -2.89
N TYR A 208 -11.46 8.37 -3.80
CA TYR A 208 -10.09 8.86 -4.03
C TYR A 208 -10.04 9.77 -5.24
N ARG A 209 -9.51 10.99 -5.07
CA ARG A 209 -8.94 11.76 -6.18
C ARG A 209 -7.52 11.24 -6.39
N LEU A 210 -7.34 10.46 -7.45
CA LEU A 210 -6.05 10.26 -8.11
C LEU A 210 -5.58 11.58 -8.73
#